data_AF-A0AAN8FCE6-F1
#
_entry.id   AF-A0AAN8FCE6-F1
#
_cell.length_a   1.000
_cell.length_b   1.000
_cell.length_c   1.000
_cell.angle_alpha   90.00
_cell.angle_beta   90.00
_cell.angle_gamma   90.00
#
_symmetry.space_group_name_H-M   'P 1'
#
loop_
_entity.id
_entity.type
_entity.pdbx_description
1 polymer ?
#
loop_
_entity_poly.entity_id
_entity_poly.type
_entity_poly.pdbx_seq_one_letter_code
_entity_poly.pdbx_strand_id
1 'polypeptide(L)'
;MTIATAHSRKAKADELISSQFLAAELDEVEKLLKEGEKIPYKTEIVWRNVVLFAALHIGALIGLYQLIFVAKWSTVFWTFFLHVVGAIGVTAGAHRLWSHRAYKANLPYRILLMLMDTTAFQRWIKSVS
;
A
#
# COMPACT_ATOMS: atom_id res chain seq x y z
N MET A 1 19.99 -26.77 43.14
CA MET A 1 19.31 -26.18 41.96
C MET A 1 18.39 -25.07 42.46
N THR A 2 18.82 -23.82 42.33
CA THR A 2 18.04 -22.66 42.77
C THR A 2 17.00 -22.32 41.70
N ILE A 3 15.72 -22.57 41.98
CA ILE A 3 14.64 -22.32 41.04
C ILE A 3 14.39 -20.80 41.01
N ALA A 4 14.82 -20.14 39.93
CA ALA A 4 14.52 -18.74 39.71
C ALA A 4 12.99 -18.57 39.59
N THR A 5 12.40 -17.92 40.58
CA THR A 5 10.97 -17.57 40.63
C THR A 5 10.61 -16.69 39.44
N ALA A 6 9.39 -16.82 38.91
CA ALA A 6 8.95 -16.09 37.71
C ALA A 6 9.10 -14.56 37.84
N HIS A 7 8.95 -14.03 39.06
CA HIS A 7 9.15 -12.62 39.39
C HIS A 7 10.61 -12.16 39.19
N SER A 8 11.59 -13.00 39.53
CA SER A 8 13.02 -12.70 39.33
C SER A 8 13.38 -12.65 37.85
N ARG A 9 12.72 -13.47 37.01
CA ARG A 9 12.95 -13.49 35.56
C ARG A 9 12.43 -12.23 34.87
N LYS A 10 11.27 -11.70 35.30
CA LYS A 10 10.71 -10.46 34.76
C LYS A 10 11.59 -9.25 35.06
N ALA A 11 11.98 -9.08 36.32
CA ALA A 11 12.86 -7.98 36.72
C ALA A 11 14.20 -7.97 35.96
N LYS A 12 14.79 -9.15 35.76
CA LYS A 12 16.03 -9.29 35.00
C LYS A 12 15.85 -9.06 33.50
N ALA A 13 14.69 -9.41 32.93
CA ALA A 13 14.37 -9.13 31.54
C ALA A 13 14.18 -7.62 31.30
N ASP A 14 13.47 -6.95 32.21
CA ASP A 14 13.23 -5.50 32.16
C ASP A 14 14.56 -4.72 32.29
N GLU A 15 15.47 -5.17 33.16
CA GLU A 15 16.83 -4.62 33.31
C GLU A 15 17.70 -4.85 32.05
N LEU A 16 17.65 -6.05 31.46
CA LEU A 16 18.37 -6.38 30.23
C LEU A 16 17.87 -5.54 29.03
N ILE A 17 16.56 -5.40 28.89
CA ILE A 17 15.93 -4.55 27.86
C ILE A 17 16.38 -3.10 28.07
N SER A 18 16.28 -2.58 29.30
CA SER A 18 16.73 -1.22 29.66
C SER A 18 18.21 -0.95 29.37
N SER A 19 19.09 -1.95 29.54
CA SER A 19 20.52 -1.83 29.27
C SER A 19 20.88 -1.94 27.78
N GLN A 20 19.95 -2.41 26.96
CA GLN A 20 20.10 -2.50 25.51
C GLN A 20 20.00 -1.07 24.94
N PHE A 21 20.97 -0.68 24.11
CA PHE A 21 21.05 0.64 23.47
C PHE A 21 19.77 1.08 22.71
N LEU A 22 18.88 0.14 22.43
CA LEU A 22 17.57 0.34 21.79
C LEU A 22 16.42 0.71 22.77
N ALA A 23 16.59 0.64 24.09
CA ALA A 23 15.50 0.90 25.05
C ALA A 23 15.25 2.38 25.35
N ALA A 24 16.18 3.27 24.99
CA ALA A 24 15.93 4.71 25.01
C ALA A 24 14.83 5.16 24.02
N GLU A 25 14.38 4.28 23.11
CA GLU A 25 13.25 4.57 22.22
C GLU A 25 11.88 4.14 22.75
N LEU A 26 11.74 3.26 23.75
CA LEU A 26 10.40 2.73 24.10
C LEU A 26 9.50 3.78 24.75
N ASP A 27 10.03 4.51 25.74
CA ASP A 27 9.29 5.58 26.40
C ASP A 27 9.06 6.78 25.47
N GLU A 28 10.01 7.07 24.58
CA GLU A 28 9.87 8.12 23.55
C GLU A 28 8.84 7.74 22.48
N VAL A 29 8.86 6.50 21.99
CA VAL A 29 7.88 5.95 21.05
C VAL A 29 6.50 5.92 21.71
N GLU A 30 6.39 5.47 22.96
CA GLU A 30 5.12 5.49 23.69
C GLU A 30 4.58 6.92 23.85
N LYS A 31 5.46 7.88 24.14
CA LYS A 31 5.11 9.30 24.23
C LYS A 31 4.66 9.85 22.88
N LEU A 32 5.35 9.53 21.79
CA LEU A 32 4.98 9.92 20.42
C LEU A 32 3.66 9.29 19.98
N LEU A 33 3.39 8.03 20.33
CA LEU A 33 2.12 7.35 20.07
C LEU A 33 0.97 8.02 20.83
N LYS A 34 1.17 8.31 22.12
CA LYS A 34 0.21 9.05 22.94
C LYS A 34 0.00 10.48 22.48
N GLU A 35 1.00 11.10 21.87
CA GLU A 35 0.89 12.44 21.28
C GLU A 35 0.15 12.39 19.94
N GLY A 36 0.37 11.37 19.11
CA GLY A 36 -0.36 11.13 17.87
C GLY A 36 -1.84 10.80 18.09
N GLU A 37 -2.19 10.10 19.17
CA GLU A 37 -3.58 9.79 19.54
C GLU A 37 -4.39 11.04 19.93
N LYS A 38 -3.71 12.09 20.44
CA LYS A 38 -4.36 13.35 20.86
C LYS A 38 -4.74 14.27 19.71
N ILE A 39 -4.33 13.97 18.48
CA ILE A 39 -4.72 14.74 17.31
C ILE A 39 -6.01 14.12 16.76
N PRO A 40 -7.20 14.70 17.00
CA PRO A 40 -8.42 14.20 16.38
C PRO A 40 -8.28 14.35 14.87
N TYR A 41 -7.99 13.26 14.17
CA TYR A 41 -7.93 13.24 12.72
C TYR A 41 -9.34 13.52 12.20
N LYS A 42 -9.59 14.76 11.79
CA LYS A 42 -10.85 15.15 11.17
C LYS A 42 -10.85 14.62 9.74
N THR A 43 -11.54 13.51 9.52
CA THR A 43 -11.74 12.95 8.17
C THR A 43 -12.58 13.93 7.35
N GLU A 44 -11.95 14.71 6.48
CA GLU A 44 -12.66 15.51 5.49
C GLU A 44 -13.04 14.63 4.29
N ILE A 45 -14.33 14.49 4.05
CA ILE A 45 -14.83 13.68 2.94
C ILE A 45 -14.64 14.45 1.63
N VAL A 46 -13.76 13.94 0.77
CA VAL A 46 -13.59 14.46 -0.59
C VAL A 46 -14.67 13.86 -1.49
N TRP A 47 -15.84 14.49 -1.55
CA TRP A 47 -17.00 14.03 -2.32
C TRP A 47 -16.73 13.76 -3.81
N ARG A 48 -15.78 14.49 -4.42
CA ARG A 48 -15.33 14.22 -5.80
C ARG A 48 -14.87 12.78 -5.97
N ASN A 49 -14.09 12.26 -5.02
CA ASN A 49 -13.59 10.90 -5.09
C ASN A 49 -14.73 9.90 -4.88
N VAL A 50 -15.67 10.21 -3.98
CA VAL A 50 -16.86 9.37 -3.74
C VAL A 50 -17.69 9.19 -5.01
N VAL A 51 -17.97 10.29 -5.73
CA VAL A 51 -18.71 10.26 -7.00
C VAL A 51 -17.95 9.48 -8.07
N LEU A 52 -16.64 9.69 -8.20
CA LEU A 52 -15.82 8.95 -9.16
C LEU A 52 -15.80 7.44 -8.87
N PHE A 53 -15.67 7.04 -7.60
CA PHE A 53 -15.75 5.63 -7.23
C PHE A 53 -17.15 5.07 -7.47
N ALA A 54 -18.22 5.79 -7.14
CA ALA A 54 -19.59 5.34 -7.42
C ALA A 54 -19.81 5.12 -8.93
N ALA A 55 -19.40 6.07 -9.77
CA ALA A 55 -19.49 5.95 -11.21
C ALA A 55 -18.67 4.77 -11.75
N LEU A 56 -17.47 4.54 -11.21
CA LEU A 56 -16.62 3.39 -11.56
C LEU A 56 -17.32 2.06 -11.26
N HIS A 57 -17.94 1.90 -10.09
CA HIS A 57 -18.65 0.67 -9.72
C HIS A 57 -19.89 0.44 -10.59
N ILE A 58 -20.64 1.49 -10.93
CA ILE A 58 -21.76 1.38 -11.87
C ILE A 58 -21.27 0.95 -13.26
N GLY A 59 -20.19 1.57 -13.74
CA GLY A 59 -19.54 1.19 -15.00
C GLY A 59 -19.06 -0.27 -15.00
N ALA A 60 -18.55 -0.76 -13.87
CA ALA A 60 -18.14 -2.16 -13.71
C ALA A 60 -19.32 -3.14 -13.82
N LEU A 61 -20.49 -2.79 -13.24
CA LEU A 61 -21.70 -3.61 -13.35
C LEU A 61 -22.20 -3.66 -14.81
N ILE A 62 -22.19 -2.52 -15.52
CA ILE A 62 -22.55 -2.45 -16.93
C ILE A 62 -21.57 -3.26 -17.79
N GLY A 63 -20.28 -3.12 -17.52
CA GLY A 63 -19.22 -3.87 -18.21
C GLY A 63 -19.34 -5.38 -17.98
N LEU A 64 -19.69 -5.81 -16.77
CA LEU A 64 -19.94 -7.22 -16.46
C LEU A 64 -21.14 -7.77 -17.25
N TYR A 65 -22.23 -7.00 -17.33
CA TYR A 65 -23.38 -7.37 -18.15
C TYR A 65 -23.00 -7.49 -19.64
N GLN A 66 -22.25 -6.53 -20.18
CA GLN A 66 -21.77 -6.59 -21.57
C GLN A 66 -20.84 -7.77 -21.82
N LEU A 67 -19.97 -8.11 -20.86
CA LEU A 67 -19.02 -9.21 -20.98
C LEU A 67 -19.72 -10.58 -21.07
N ILE A 68 -20.83 -10.76 -20.36
CA ILE A 68 -21.58 -12.02 -20.31
C ILE A 68 -22.52 -12.17 -21.52
N PHE A 69 -23.22 -11.10 -21.91
CA PHE A 69 -24.35 -11.23 -22.84
C PHE A 69 -24.11 -10.71 -24.26
N VAL A 70 -23.08 -9.89 -24.49
CA VAL A 70 -22.95 -9.12 -25.76
C VAL A 70 -21.54 -9.16 -26.36
N ALA A 71 -20.50 -9.32 -25.56
CA ALA A 71 -19.11 -9.12 -25.99
C ALA A 71 -18.60 -10.22 -26.92
N LYS A 72 -17.85 -9.80 -27.96
CA LYS A 72 -17.04 -10.71 -28.78
C LYS A 72 -15.84 -11.19 -27.96
N TRP A 73 -15.41 -12.43 -28.18
CA TRP A 73 -14.23 -13.02 -27.52
C TRP A 73 -12.97 -12.16 -27.63
N SER A 74 -12.79 -11.43 -28.74
CA SER A 74 -11.70 -10.48 -28.91
C SER A 74 -11.73 -9.33 -27.89
N THR A 75 -12.90 -8.80 -27.56
CA THR A 75 -13.08 -7.76 -26.54
C THR A 75 -12.79 -8.29 -25.15
N VAL A 76 -13.21 -9.52 -24.84
CA VAL A 76 -12.94 -10.16 -23.54
C VAL A 76 -11.45 -10.36 -23.33
N PHE A 77 -10.75 -10.91 -24.34
CA PHE A 77 -9.30 -11.07 -24.29
C PHE A 77 -8.57 -9.73 -24.16
N TRP A 78 -9.00 -8.72 -24.93
CA TRP A 78 -8.41 -7.39 -24.88
C TRP A 78 -8.57 -6.73 -23.50
N THR A 79 -9.75 -6.83 -22.88
CA THR A 79 -10.01 -6.32 -21.53
C THR A 79 -9.12 -7.03 -20.50
N PHE A 80 -8.99 -8.36 -20.57
CA PHE A 80 -8.12 -9.12 -19.67
C PHE A 80 -6.64 -8.75 -19.85
N PHE A 81 -6.19 -8.62 -21.10
CA PHE A 81 -4.84 -8.20 -21.43
C PHE A 81 -4.51 -6.83 -20.84
N LEU A 82 -5.38 -5.84 -21.05
CA LEU A 82 -5.21 -4.51 -20.47
C LEU A 82 -5.21 -4.53 -18.93
N HIS A 83 -6.02 -5.38 -18.31
CA HIS A 83 -6.05 -5.54 -16.86
C HIS A 83 -4.72 -6.06 -16.31
N VAL A 84 -4.13 -7.10 -16.94
CA VAL A 84 -2.83 -7.65 -16.55
C VAL A 84 -1.73 -6.61 -16.73
N VAL A 85 -1.73 -5.89 -17.86
CA VAL A 85 -0.76 -4.82 -18.14
C VAL A 85 -0.82 -3.73 -17.06
N GLY A 86 -2.02 -3.26 -16.69
CA GLY A 86 -2.19 -2.27 -15.62
C GLY A 86 -1.73 -2.79 -14.25
N ALA A 87 -2.06 -4.04 -13.92
CA ALA A 87 -1.63 -4.65 -12.65
C ALA A 87 -0.10 -4.76 -12.53
N ILE A 88 0.58 -5.08 -13.63
CA ILE A 88 2.06 -5.10 -13.68
C ILE A 88 2.62 -3.67 -13.52
N GLY A 89 2.01 -2.67 -14.17
CA GLY A 89 2.40 -1.26 -14.02
C GLY A 89 2.41 -0.80 -12.56
N VAL A 90 1.34 -1.09 -11.81
CA VAL A 90 1.21 -0.72 -10.40
C VAL A 90 2.19 -1.50 -9.52
N THR A 91 2.25 -2.82 -9.67
CA THR A 91 3.03 -3.68 -8.77
C THR A 91 4.53 -3.61 -9.04
N ALA A 92 4.95 -3.70 -10.30
CA ALA A 92 6.35 -3.63 -10.67
C ALA A 92 6.85 -2.17 -10.70
N GLY A 93 6.02 -1.23 -11.16
CA GLY A 93 6.33 0.19 -11.23
C GLY A 93 6.10 0.90 -9.90
N ALA A 94 4.87 1.36 -9.64
CA ALA A 94 4.54 2.24 -8.51
C ALA A 94 5.04 1.67 -7.17
N HIS A 95 4.77 0.41 -6.90
CA HIS A 95 5.16 -0.24 -5.65
C HIS A 95 6.66 -0.58 -5.59
N ARG A 96 7.17 -1.43 -6.49
CA ARG A 96 8.55 -1.94 -6.37
C ARG A 96 9.63 -0.95 -6.82
N LEU A 97 9.41 -0.24 -7.92
CA LEU A 97 10.43 0.67 -8.48
C LEU A 97 10.40 2.03 -7.78
N TRP A 98 9.22 2.65 -7.65
CA TRP A 98 9.11 4.02 -7.15
C TRP A 98 8.94 4.10 -5.62
N SER A 99 8.13 3.25 -4.98
CA SER A 99 7.96 3.27 -3.52
C SER A 99 9.15 2.65 -2.78
N HIS A 100 9.52 1.43 -3.14
CA HIS A 100 10.51 0.66 -2.39
C HIS A 100 11.92 0.70 -2.99
N ARG A 101 12.11 1.31 -4.17
CA ARG A 101 13.39 1.34 -4.92
C ARG A 101 14.10 -0.03 -4.94
N ALA A 102 13.34 -1.12 -5.05
CA ALA A 102 13.82 -2.49 -4.86
C ALA A 102 14.83 -2.93 -5.94
N TYR A 103 14.83 -2.27 -7.11
CA TYR A 103 15.76 -2.57 -8.21
C TYR A 103 16.05 -1.33 -9.08
N LYS A 104 17.20 -1.35 -9.77
CA LYS A 104 17.65 -0.25 -10.65
C LYS A 104 17.23 -0.53 -12.10
N ALA A 105 16.11 0.06 -12.52
CA ALA A 105 15.61 -0.04 -13.90
C ALA A 105 16.40 0.82 -14.90
N ASN A 106 16.66 0.30 -16.10
CA ASN A 106 17.17 1.05 -17.25
C ASN A 106 16.10 1.99 -17.82
N LEU A 107 16.52 3.07 -18.47
CA LEU A 107 15.65 4.12 -19.03
C LEU A 107 14.46 3.60 -19.89
N PRO A 108 14.64 2.67 -20.84
CA PRO A 108 13.51 2.14 -21.62
C PRO A 108 12.52 1.35 -20.76
N TYR A 109 13.02 0.59 -19.79
CA TYR A 109 12.17 -0.18 -18.87
C TYR A 109 11.37 0.73 -17.93
N ARG A 110 11.95 1.87 -17.52
CA ARG A 110 11.21 2.90 -16.76
C ARG A 110 10.07 3.49 -17.57
N ILE A 111 10.31 3.83 -18.83
CA ILE A 111 9.26 4.40 -19.71
C ILE A 111 8.14 3.37 -19.92
N LEU A 112 8.48 2.11 -20.17
CA LEU A 112 7.48 1.04 -20.32
C LEU A 112 6.61 0.93 -19.06
N LEU A 113 7.23 0.85 -17.87
CA LEU A 113 6.49 0.79 -16.61
C LEU A 113 5.65 2.05 -16.37
N MET A 114 6.11 3.24 -16.77
CA MET A 114 5.32 4.47 -16.68
C MET A 114 4.07 4.40 -17.55
N LEU A 115 4.19 3.89 -18.77
CA LEU A 115 3.05 3.72 -19.67
C LEU A 115 2.05 2.69 -19.12
N MET A 116 2.55 1.58 -18.56
CA MET A 116 1.73 0.55 -17.92
C MET A 116 1.05 1.06 -16.63
N ASP A 117 1.71 1.91 -15.85
CA ASP A 117 1.14 2.52 -14.64
C ASP A 117 0.08 3.58 -14.98
N THR A 118 0.24 4.28 -16.11
CA THR A 118 -0.74 5.26 -16.61
C THR A 118 -2.09 4.61 -16.92
N THR A 119 -2.11 3.36 -17.38
CA THR A 119 -3.38 2.64 -17.64
C THR A 119 -4.13 2.28 -16.37
N ALA A 120 -3.46 2.24 -15.21
CA ALA A 120 -4.08 1.93 -13.92
C ALA A 120 -4.81 3.13 -13.29
N PHE A 121 -4.50 4.37 -13.71
CA PHE A 121 -5.16 5.60 -13.25
C PHE A 121 -5.17 5.78 -11.71
N GLN A 122 -4.21 5.20 -10.98
CA GLN A 122 -4.24 5.17 -9.51
C GLN A 122 -3.59 6.37 -8.83
N ARG A 123 -2.53 6.98 -9.40
CA ARG A 123 -1.92 8.26 -8.99
C ARG A 123 -0.71 8.58 -9.87
N TRP A 124 -0.24 9.82 -9.83
CA TRP A 124 0.98 10.24 -10.52
C TRP A 124 2.23 9.90 -9.67
N ILE A 125 3.30 9.44 -10.33
CA ILE A 125 4.47 8.79 -9.73
C ILE A 125 5.19 9.60 -8.64
N LYS A 126 5.22 10.94 -8.68
CA LYS A 126 5.94 11.71 -7.63
C LYS A 126 5.14 11.93 -6.34
N SER A 127 3.93 11.39 -6.20
CA SER A 127 3.25 11.31 -4.90
C SER A 127 3.91 10.29 -3.94
N VAL A 128 4.83 9.47 -4.46
CA VAL A 128 5.34 8.26 -3.79
C VAL A 128 6.84 8.37 -3.45
N SER A 129 7.53 9.42 -3.91
CA SER A 129 8.93 9.73 -3.60
C SER A 129 9.08 10.81 -2.57
#